data_AF-A0A948VGB5-F1
#
_entry.id   AF-A0A948VGB5-F1
#
_cell.length_a   1.000
_cell.length_b   1.000
_cell.length_c   1.000
_cell.angle_alpha   90.00
_cell.angle_beta   90.00
_cell.angle_gamma   90.00
#
_symmetry.space_group_name_H-M   'P 1'
#
loop_
_entity.id
_entity.type
_entity.pdbx_description
1 polymer ?
#
loop_
_entity_poly.entity_id
_entity_poly.type
_entity_poly.pdbx_seq_one_letter_code
_entity_poly.pdbx_strand_id
1 'polypeptide(L)'
;GDNIGVALVDLKPGAEVKIYGREVRVKLAEPIPYQHKFSVTPIDSGQEIIKDGVLIGKATQDIAQGQHVHTHNMTGLRLKVN
;
A
#
# COMPACT_ATOMS: atom_id res chain seq x y z
N GLY A 1 -4.21 -4.87 11.03
CA GLY A 1 -5.15 -5.01 9.89
C GLY A 1 -4.50 -4.42 8.65
N ASP A 2 -5.04 -4.69 7.46
CA ASP A 2 -4.46 -4.23 6.19
C ASP A 2 -4.13 -2.75 6.18
N ASN A 3 -2.96 -2.40 5.68
CA ASN A 3 -2.50 -1.02 5.56
C ASN A 3 -2.28 -0.58 4.11
N ILE A 4 -2.61 -1.44 3.15
CA ILE A 4 -2.62 -1.11 1.72
C ILE A 4 -3.95 -1.47 1.06
N GLY A 5 -4.21 -0.84 -0.09
CA GLY A 5 -5.25 -1.21 -1.04
C GLY A 5 -4.63 -1.62 -2.38
N VAL A 6 -5.39 -2.31 -3.22
CA VAL A 6 -5.02 -2.65 -4.61
C VAL A 6 -5.95 -1.92 -5.55
N ALA A 7 -5.38 -1.27 -6.57
CA ALA A 7 -6.15 -0.58 -7.58
C ALA A 7 -6.82 -1.58 -8.54
N LEU A 8 -8.16 -1.51 -8.66
CA LEU A 8 -8.95 -2.34 -9.58
C LEU A 8 -9.16 -1.68 -10.95
N VAL A 9 -8.69 -0.44 -11.09
CA VAL A 9 -8.61 0.36 -12.32
C VAL A 9 -7.41 1.29 -12.20
N ASP A 10 -7.01 1.97 -13.27
CA ASP A 10 -6.04 3.07 -13.15
C ASP A 10 -6.63 4.22 -12.35
N LEU A 11 -5.91 4.65 -11.31
CA LEU A 11 -6.34 5.72 -10.42
C LEU A 11 -5.50 6.97 -10.62
N LYS A 12 -6.17 8.12 -10.65
CA LYS A 12 -5.55 9.43 -10.86
C LYS A 12 -5.18 10.09 -9.51
N PRO A 13 -4.14 10.93 -9.48
CA PRO A 13 -3.85 11.76 -8.31
C PRO A 13 -5.06 12.56 -7.85
N GLY A 14 -5.19 12.76 -6.54
CA GLY A 14 -6.27 13.51 -5.92
C GLY A 14 -7.62 12.80 -5.88
N ALA A 15 -7.77 11.62 -6.51
CA ALA A 15 -8.97 10.81 -6.39
C ALA A 15 -9.16 10.38 -4.93
N GLU A 16 -10.40 10.49 -4.45
CA GLU A 16 -10.82 9.86 -3.20
C GLU A 16 -11.33 8.46 -3.49
N VAL A 17 -10.65 7.44 -2.94
CA VAL A 17 -11.08 6.06 -3.06
C VAL A 17 -11.67 5.56 -1.75
N LYS A 18 -12.75 4.79 -1.86
CA LYS A 18 -13.31 4.00 -0.75
C LYS A 18 -12.74 2.59 -0.82
N ILE A 19 -12.24 2.10 0.31
CA ILE A 19 -11.76 0.72 0.41
C ILE A 19 -12.95 -0.18 0.73
N TYR A 20 -13.13 -1.26 -0.04
CA TYR A 20 -14.20 -2.21 0.21
C TYR A 20 -14.08 -2.80 1.63
N GLY A 21 -15.17 -2.80 2.40
CA GLY A 21 -15.17 -3.28 3.78
C GLY A 21 -14.59 -2.30 4.83
N ARG A 22 -14.22 -1.06 4.45
CA ARG A 22 -13.81 -0.01 5.40
C ARG A 22 -14.35 1.37 5.01
N GLU A 23 -14.79 2.15 5.98
CA GLU A 23 -15.10 3.57 5.79
C GLU A 23 -13.82 4.45 5.80
N VAL A 24 -12.82 4.07 5.02
CA VAL A 24 -11.61 4.89 4.85
C VAL A 24 -11.67 5.56 3.48
N ARG A 25 -11.52 6.89 3.47
CA ARG A 25 -11.29 7.68 2.26
C ARG A 25 -9.80 7.97 2.15
N VAL A 26 -9.22 7.63 1.00
CA VAL A 26 -7.81 7.89 0.72
C VAL A 26 -7.72 8.84 -0.46
N LYS A 27 -7.03 9.96 -0.27
CA LYS A 27 -6.65 10.85 -1.37
C LYS A 27 -5.31 10.39 -1.93
N LEU A 28 -5.26 10.07 -3.22
CA LEU A 28 -4.04 9.57 -3.84
C LEU A 28 -3.03 10.70 -4.08
N ALA A 29 -1.77 10.46 -3.74
CA ALA A 29 -0.69 11.43 -3.94
C ALA A 29 -0.17 11.45 -5.38
N GLU A 30 -0.26 10.31 -6.06
CA GLU A 30 0.32 10.06 -7.38
C GLU A 30 -0.55 9.07 -8.18
N PRO A 31 -0.30 8.84 -9.48
CA PRO A 31 -1.04 7.86 -10.26
C PRO A 31 -0.78 6.45 -9.71
N ILE A 32 -1.84 5.66 -9.55
CA ILE A 32 -1.73 4.25 -9.15
C ILE A 32 -2.24 3.39 -10.31
N PRO A 33 -1.34 2.67 -11.01
CA PRO A 33 -1.74 1.77 -12.09
C PRO A 33 -2.64 0.63 -11.61
N TYR A 34 -3.42 0.05 -12.51
CA TYR A 34 -4.16 -1.18 -12.27
C TYR A 34 -3.27 -2.28 -11.67
N GLN A 35 -3.79 -3.00 -10.67
CA GLN A 35 -3.10 -4.03 -9.87
C GLN A 35 -1.93 -3.56 -9.01
N HIS A 36 -1.61 -2.26 -9.00
CA HIS A 36 -0.62 -1.71 -8.08
C HIS A 36 -1.24 -1.41 -6.72
N LYS A 37 -0.37 -1.29 -5.71
CA LYS A 37 -0.79 -1.06 -4.33
C LYS A 37 -0.66 0.42 -3.97
N PHE A 38 -1.48 0.88 -3.05
CA PHE A 38 -1.33 2.20 -2.44
C PHE A 38 -1.58 2.11 -0.93
N SER A 39 -0.99 3.03 -0.18
CA SER A 39 -1.12 3.01 1.27
C SER A 39 -2.48 3.55 1.72
N VAL A 40 -3.16 2.89 2.66
CA VAL A 40 -4.45 3.36 3.21
C VAL A 40 -4.30 4.10 4.54
N THR A 41 -3.10 4.12 5.09
CA THR A 41 -2.67 4.80 6.33
C THR A 41 -1.19 5.20 6.15
N PRO A 42 -0.61 6.12 6.93
CA PRO A 42 0.84 6.21 6.99
C PRO A 42 1.47 4.86 7.38
N ILE A 43 2.60 4.52 6.76
CA ILE A 43 3.41 3.32 7.05
C ILE A 43 4.84 3.80 7.26
N ASP A 44 5.37 3.62 8.46
CA ASP A 44 6.73 4.04 8.80
C ASP A 44 7.76 3.07 8.21
N SER A 45 8.99 3.55 8.00
CA SER A 45 10.10 2.69 7.56
C SER A 45 10.28 1.48 8.48
N GLY A 46 10.45 0.30 7.88
CA GLY A 46 10.56 -0.98 8.58
C GLY A 46 9.23 -1.57 9.06
N GLN A 47 8.12 -0.83 9.01
CA GLN A 47 6.81 -1.32 9.38
C GLN A 47 6.34 -2.41 8.39
N GLU A 48 5.59 -3.36 8.92
CA GLU A 48 4.97 -4.44 8.18
C GLU A 48 3.95 -3.93 7.16
N ILE A 49 3.94 -4.54 5.97
CA ILE A 49 2.94 -4.30 4.94
C ILE A 49 2.02 -5.51 4.88
N ILE A 50 0.73 -5.29 5.13
CA ILE A 50 -0.29 -6.31 5.30
C ILE A 50 -1.35 -6.14 4.22
N LYS A 51 -1.61 -7.22 3.47
CA LYS A 51 -2.64 -7.32 2.44
C LYS A 51 -3.53 -8.52 2.75
N ASP A 52 -4.84 -8.30 2.83
CA ASP A 52 -5.84 -9.35 3.10
C ASP A 52 -5.49 -10.21 4.34
N GLY A 53 -5.01 -9.56 5.40
CA GLY A 53 -4.54 -10.20 6.63
C GLY A 53 -3.16 -10.87 6.54
N VAL A 54 -2.52 -10.88 5.37
CA VAL A 54 -1.23 -11.54 5.15
C VAL A 54 -0.09 -10.53 5.15
N LEU A 55 0.95 -10.80 5.93
CA LEU A 55 2.22 -10.07 5.86
C LEU A 55 2.88 -10.35 4.51
N ILE A 56 3.05 -9.32 3.68
CA ILE A 56 3.65 -9.46 2.34
C ILE A 56 5.05 -8.83 2.23
N GLY A 57 5.47 -8.06 3.24
CA GLY A 57 6.74 -7.36 3.21
C GLY A 57 6.87 -6.31 4.30
N LYS A 58 7.90 -5.47 4.15
CA LYS A 58 8.16 -4.31 5.01
C LYS A 58 8.47 -3.08 4.17
N ALA A 59 8.10 -1.92 4.68
CA ALA A 59 8.48 -0.64 4.08
C ALA A 59 9.99 -0.43 4.21
N THR A 60 10.62 0.12 3.17
CA THR A 60 12.07 0.46 3.18
C THR A 60 12.32 1.93 3.46
N GLN A 61 11.25 2.72 3.49
CA GLN A 61 11.21 4.15 3.81
C GLN A 61 9.80 4.48 4.29
N ASP A 62 9.59 5.68 4.81
CA ASP A 62 8.24 6.13 5.18
C ASP A 62 7.35 6.25 3.93
N ILE A 63 6.09 5.82 4.07
CA ILE A 63 5.07 5.84 3.03
C ILE A 63 3.84 6.58 3.57
N ALA A 64 3.58 7.76 3.03
CA ALA A 64 2.39 8.52 3.39
C ALA A 64 1.11 7.83 2.87
N GLN A 65 -0.02 8.10 3.53
CA GLN A 65 -1.32 7.65 3.05
C GLN A 65 -1.55 8.12 1.60
N GLY A 66 -2.01 7.21 0.74
CA GLY A 66 -2.28 7.47 -0.68
C GLY A 66 -1.07 7.42 -1.61
N GLN A 67 0.14 7.15 -1.10
CA GLN A 67 1.31 6.89 -1.94
C GLN A 67 1.31 5.48 -2.51
N HIS A 68 1.99 5.32 -3.64
CA HIS A 68 2.18 4.06 -4.35
C HIS A 68 3.10 3.14 -3.55
N VAL A 69 2.63 1.92 -3.24
CA VAL A 69 3.42 0.90 -2.52
C VAL A 69 3.97 -0.12 -3.53
N HIS A 70 5.27 -0.08 -3.77
CA HIS A 70 5.93 -0.94 -4.77
C HIS A 70 7.40 -1.20 -4.44
N THR A 71 8.11 -1.89 -5.33
CA THR A 71 9.52 -2.31 -5.14
C THR A 71 10.49 -1.19 -4.80
N HIS A 72 10.16 0.08 -5.06
CA HIS A 72 11.00 1.23 -4.70
C HIS A 72 10.89 1.63 -3.22
N ASN A 73 9.81 1.27 -2.52
CA ASN A 73 9.58 1.64 -1.12
C ASN A 73 9.14 0.47 -0.22
N MET A 74 9.10 -0.75 -0.75
CA MET A 74 8.94 -1.96 0.04
C MET A 74 9.83 -3.10 -0.43
N THR A 75 10.14 -3.98 0.51
CA THR A 75 10.76 -5.27 0.24
C THR A 75 9.82 -6.40 0.61
N GLY A 76 9.81 -7.46 -0.21
CA GLY A 76 9.03 -8.67 0.07
C GLY A 76 9.67 -9.50 1.18
N LEU A 77 8.91 -10.46 1.72
CA LEU A 77 9.47 -11.45 2.63
C LEU A 77 10.44 -12.37 1.87
N ARG A 78 11.74 -12.27 2.15
CA ARG A 78 12.72 -13.27 1.71
C ARG A 78 12.76 -14.37 2.74
N LEU A 79 12.47 -15.60 2.31
CA LEU A 79 12.75 -16.79 3.12
C LEU A 79 14.26 -16.89 3.30
N LYS A 80 14.72 -16.81 4.55
CA LYS A 80 16.08 -17.26 4.88
C LYS A 80 16.03 -18.78 4.96
N VAL A 81 16.61 -19.44 3.96
CA VAL A 81 16.94 -20.85 4.09
C VAL A 81 18.26 -20.89 4.86
N ASN A 82 18.22 -21.41 6.08
CA ASN A 82 19.41 -21.69 6.88
C ASN A 82 20.06 -22.99 6.40
#